data_AF-A0A3A0ELQ5-F1
#
_entry.id   AF-A0A3A0ELQ5-F1
#
_cell.length_a   1.000
_cell.length_b   1.000
_cell.length_c   1.000
_cell.angle_alpha   90.00
_cell.angle_beta   90.00
_cell.angle_gamma   90.00
#
_symmetry.space_group_name_H-M   'P 1'
#
loop_
_entity.id
_entity.type
_entity.pdbx_description
1 polymer ?
#
loop_
_entity_poly.entity_id
_entity_poly.type
_entity_poly.pdbx_seq_one_letter_code
_entity_poly.pdbx_strand_id
1 'polypeptide(L)' 'MARWIEPVTLEGEHVVLEPLARSHVEALARAAADGELWRLWYTSIPAPGRTEAYVDAALEMRERDGALPFVVRRRADG' A
#
# COMPACT_ATOMS: atom_id res chain seq x y z
N MET A 1 20.25 -9.53 5.68
CA MET A 1 19.63 -10.75 6.24
C MET A 1 18.63 -11.25 5.22
N ALA A 2 18.55 -12.57 4.99
CA ALA A 2 17.53 -13.13 4.10
C ALA A 2 16.17 -13.15 4.82
N ARG A 3 15.10 -12.81 4.10
CA ARG A 3 13.73 -12.79 4.64
C ARG A 3 13.16 -14.20 4.65
N TRP A 4 12.36 -14.55 5.67
CA TRP A 4 11.69 -15.86 5.71
C TRP A 4 10.68 -15.98 4.56
N ILE A 5 9.80 -15.00 4.41
CA ILE A 5 8.71 -15.02 3.42
C ILE A 5 9.03 -14.01 2.31
N GLU A 6 9.33 -14.46 1.10
CA GLU A 6 9.53 -13.58 -0.06
C GLU A 6 8.22 -12.86 -0.48
N PRO A 7 8.30 -11.68 -1.11
CA PRO A 7 7.09 -10.94 -1.47
C PRO A 7 6.34 -11.74 -2.53
N VAL A 8 5.05 -11.99 -2.30
CA VAL A 8 4.23 -12.83 -3.17
C VAL A 8 3.01 -12.06 -3.64
N THR A 9 2.63 -12.21 -4.91
CA THR A 9 1.35 -11.71 -5.40
C THR A 9 0.27 -12.75 -5.12
N LEU A 10 -0.86 -12.32 -4.55
CA LEU A 10 -2.01 -13.18 -4.31
C LEU A 10 -3.15 -12.80 -5.25
N GLU A 11 -3.66 -13.77 -5.99
CA GLU A 11 -4.75 -13.58 -6.94
C GLU A 11 -6.07 -14.10 -6.36
N GLY A 12 -7.07 -13.23 -6.27
CA GLY A 12 -8.45 -13.59 -5.97
C GLY A 12 -9.36 -13.35 -7.17
N GLU A 13 -10.65 -13.64 -6.99
CA GLU A 13 -11.67 -13.41 -8.02
C GLU A 13 -11.88 -11.91 -8.31
N HIS A 14 -11.92 -11.08 -7.25
CA HIS A 14 -12.24 -9.65 -7.37
C HIS A 14 -11.03 -8.73 -7.26
N VAL A 15 -9.97 -9.19 -6.60
CA VAL A 15 -8.80 -8.37 -6.29
C VAL A 15 -7.50 -9.12 -6.51
N VAL A 16 -6.44 -8.36 -6.77
CA VAL A 16 -5.05 -8.83 -6.71
C VAL A 16 -4.37 -8.09 -5.57
N LEU A 17 -3.67 -8.84 -4.73
CA LEU A 17 -2.81 -8.29 -3.68
C LEU A 17 -1.38 -8.30 -4.20
N GLU A 18 -0.85 -7.12 -4.49
CA GLU A 18 0.52 -6.93 -4.97
C GLU A 18 1.42 -6.50 -3.81
N PRO A 19 2.61 -7.06 -3.64
CA PRO A 19 3.55 -6.55 -2.65
C PRO A 19 3.79 -5.05 -2.83
N LEU A 20 3.73 -4.30 -1.73
CA LEU A 20 3.95 -2.85 -1.79
C LEU A 20 5.34 -2.53 -2.34
N ALA A 21 5.40 -1.59 -3.28
CA ALA A 21 6.62 -1.09 -3.89
C ALA A 21 6.54 0.44 -4.03
N ARG A 22 7.70 1.10 -4.14
CA ARG A 22 7.77 2.57 -4.32
C ARG A 22 7.06 3.06 -5.59
N SER A 23 6.98 2.23 -6.63
CA SER A 23 6.22 2.53 -7.85
C SER A 23 4.73 2.79 -7.60
N HIS A 24 4.18 2.36 -6.46
CA HIS A 24 2.77 2.55 -6.12
C HIS A 24 2.45 3.91 -5.50
N VAL A 25 3.45 4.73 -5.13
CA VAL A 25 3.24 6.00 -4.41
C VAL A 25 2.25 6.92 -5.14
N GLU A 26 2.40 7.10 -6.45
CA GLU A 26 1.55 8.02 -7.22
C GLU A 26 0.09 7.53 -7.29
N ALA A 27 -0.10 6.23 -7.53
CA ALA A 27 -1.44 5.63 -7.57
C ALA A 27 -2.12 5.67 -6.18
N LEU A 28 -1.37 5.39 -5.12
CA LEU A 28 -1.86 5.48 -3.74
C LEU A 28 -2.19 6.92 -3.34
N ALA A 29 -1.42 7.91 -3.81
CA ALA A 29 -1.71 9.32 -3.56
C ALA A 29 -3.02 9.74 -4.23
N ARG A 30 -3.27 9.29 -5.47
CA ARG A 30 -4.56 9.51 -6.15
C ARG A 30 -5.72 8.85 -5.41
N ALA A 31 -5.56 7.59 -4.99
CA ALA A 31 -6.59 6.87 -4.24
C ALA A 31 -6.89 7.53 -2.88
N ALA A 32 -5.88 8.06 -2.19
CA ALA A 32 -6.07 8.82 -0.95
C ALA A 32 -6.79 10.16 -1.18
N ALA A 33 -6.60 10.77 -2.35
CA ALA A 33 -7.26 12.01 -2.76
C ALA A 33 -8.72 11.82 -3.16
N ASP A 34 -9.07 10.64 -3.69
CA ASP A 34 -10.45 10.32 -4.00
C ASP A 34 -11.32 10.31 -2.72
N GLY A 35 -12.26 11.24 -2.64
CA GLY A 35 -13.09 11.45 -1.45
C GLY A 35 -12.40 12.09 -0.24
N GLU A 36 -11.19 12.65 -0.40
CA GLU A 36 -10.41 13.32 0.66
C GLU A 36 -10.28 12.46 1.93
N LEU A 37 -9.87 11.20 1.79
CA LEU A 37 -9.99 10.19 2.87
C LEU A 37 -9.31 10.63 4.18
N TRP A 38 -8.22 11.40 4.12
CA TRP A 38 -7.53 11.93 5.31
C TRP A 38 -8.40 12.85 6.18
N ARG A 39 -9.52 13.37 5.68
CA ARG A 39 -10.47 14.19 6.45
C ARG A 39 -11.49 13.34 7.20
N LEU A 40 -11.61 12.05 6.86
CA LEU A 40 -12.50 11.13 7.53
C LEU A 40 -11.90 10.75 8.88
N TRP A 41 -12.61 11.10 9.96
CA TRP A 41 -12.15 10.94 11.34
C TRP A 41 -11.80 9.49 11.74
N TYR A 42 -12.30 8.51 11.01
CA TYR A 42 -12.14 7.08 11.28
C TYR A 42 -11.09 6.40 10.39
N THR A 43 -10.39 7.14 9.52
CA THR A 43 -9.34 6.57 8.69
C THR A 43 -7.96 7.08 9.10
N SER A 44 -6.93 6.30 8.86
CA SER A 44 -5.52 6.69 9.06
C SER A 44 -4.80 6.81 7.72
N ILE A 45 -5.40 7.58 6.80
CA ILE A 45 -4.86 7.80 5.45
C ILE A 45 -3.92 9.03 5.46
N PRO A 46 -2.74 8.96 4.82
CA PRO A 46 -1.83 10.10 4.74
C PRO A 46 -2.47 11.29 4.03
N ALA A 47 -2.23 12.49 4.56
CA ALA A 47 -2.57 13.75 3.90
C ALA A 47 -1.82 13.90 2.56
N PRO A 48 -2.28 14.78 1.64
CA PRO A 48 -1.60 15.05 0.39
C PRO A 48 -0.11 15.38 0.61
N GLY A 49 0.75 14.78 -0.21
CA GLY A 49 2.21 14.91 -0.10
C GLY A 49 2.87 14.06 0.99
N ARG A 50 2.11 13.25 1.75
CA ARG A 50 2.66 12.35 2.79
C ARG A 50 2.70 10.88 2.39
N THR A 51 2.17 10.53 1.22
CA THR A 51 2.08 9.14 0.75
C THR A 51 3.44 8.47 0.59
N GLU A 52 4.45 9.19 0.11
CA GLU A 52 5.81 8.64 -0.04
C GLU A 52 6.40 8.20 1.31
N ALA A 53 6.33 9.07 2.31
CA ALA A 53 6.79 8.77 3.66
C ALA A 53 6.02 7.59 4.29
N TYR A 54 4.72 7.49 4.02
CA TYR A 54 3.92 6.34 4.46
C TYR A 54 4.38 5.03 3.80
N VAL A 55 4.61 5.05 2.49
CA VAL A 55 5.11 3.88 1.76
C VAL A 55 6.49 3.48 2.27
N ASP A 56 7.40 4.43 2.43
CA ASP A 56 8.75 4.14 2.94
C ASP A 56 8.72 3.51 4.34
N ALA A 57 7.89 4.01 5.25
CA ALA A 57 7.71 3.41 6.57
C ALA A 57 7.16 1.97 6.47
N ALA A 58 6.18 1.73 5.61
CA ALA A 58 5.63 0.38 5.40
C ALA A 58 6.67 -0.59 4.80
N LEU A 59 7.52 -0.11 3.88
CA LEU A 59 8.63 -0.88 3.34
C LEU A 59 9.68 -1.18 4.42
N GLU A 60 9.97 -0.23 5.30
CA GLU A 60 10.89 -0.45 6.43
C GLU A 60 10.34 -1.52 7.39
N MET A 61 9.06 -1.44 7.75
CA MET A 61 8.40 -2.47 8.57
C MET A 61 8.47 -3.86 7.92
N ARG A 62 8.42 -3.93 6.59
CA ARG A 62 8.60 -5.20 5.88
C ARG A 62 10.01 -5.75 6.01
N GLU A 63 11.02 -4.90 5.91
CA GLU A 63 12.42 -5.33 6.00
C GLU A 63 12.88 -5.62 7.43
N ARG A 64 12.30 -4.93 8.43
CA ARG A 64 12.79 -4.97 9.82
C ARG A 64 11.85 -5.71 10.78
N ASP A 65 10.55 -5.60 10.58
CA ASP A 65 9.53 -6.02 11.55
C ASP A 65 8.68 -7.19 11.05
N GLY A 66 8.99 -7.73 9.85
CA GLY A 66 8.29 -8.86 9.27
C GLY A 66 6.89 -8.54 8.74
N ALA A 67 6.55 -7.26 8.56
CA ALA A 67 5.29 -6.87 7.94
C ALA A 67 5.20 -7.35 6.48
N LEU A 68 4.00 -7.60 5.98
CA LEU A 68 3.75 -7.97 4.57
C LEU A 68 2.76 -6.97 3.96
N PRO A 69 3.20 -5.74 3.63
CA PRO A 69 2.32 -4.72 3.09
C PRO A 69 1.92 -5.07 1.66
N PHE A 70 0.62 -4.99 1.38
CA PHE A 70 0.03 -5.22 0.06
C PHE A 70 -0.68 -3.96 -0.45
N VAL A 71 -0.59 -3.75 -1.76
CA VAL A 71 -1.54 -2.92 -2.50
C VAL A 71 -2.71 -3.80 -2.92
N VAL A 72 -3.92 -3.35 -2.64
CA VAL A 72 -5.14 -4.01 -3.07
C VAL A 72 -5.57 -3.37 -4.39
N ARG A 73 -5.52 -4.12 -5.48
CA ARG A 73 -6.03 -3.68 -6.79
C ARG A 73 -7.32 -4.40 -7.12
N ARG A 74 -8.29 -3.68 -7.66
CA ARG A 74 -9.52 -4.30 -8.17
C ARG A 74 -9.22 -4.91 -9.53
N ARG A 75 -9.67 -6.15 -9.78
CA ARG A 75 -9.38 -6.84 -11.06
C ARG A 75 -10.05 -6.20 -12.28
N ALA A 76 -11.21 -5.58 -12.09
CA ALA A 76 -12.02 -5.07 -13.19
C ALA A 76 -11.41 -3.83 -13.85
N ASP A 77 -10.87 -2.92 -13.02
CA ASP A 77 -10.55 -1.54 -13.40
C ASP A 77 -9.28 -1.01 -12.73
N GLY A 78 -8.72 -1.75 -11.76
CA GLY A 78 -7.36 -1.51 -11.27
C GLY A 78 -7.31 -0.62 -10.05
#